data_AF-A0A5E4VFA2-F1
#
_entry.id   AF-A0A5E4VFA2-F1
#
_cell.length_a   1.000
_cell.length_b   1.000
_cell.length_c   1.000
_cell.angle_alpha   90.00
_cell.angle_beta   90.00
_cell.angle_gamma   90.00
#
_symmetry.space_group_name_H-M   'P 1'
#
loop_
_entity.id
_entity.type
_entity.pdbx_description
1 polymer ?
#
loop_
_entity_poly.entity_id
_entity_poly.type
_entity_poly.pdbx_seq_one_letter_code
_entity_poly.pdbx_strand_id
1 'polypeptide(L)'
;MKVIADEGNLVETAALARRFAHDEFARIIGVEVLADSDVANFLLDRLASMRFAPLEKSNGALTVQRVHACVYAMPIAVRQGDGDAIEVRLAVVPQVQHGLATQLVITKR
;
A
#
# COMPACT_ATOMS: atom_id res chain seq x y z
N MET A 1 20.09 4.87 4.38
CA MET A 1 19.17 4.20 3.44
C MET A 1 17.97 5.10 3.23
N LYS A 2 17.72 5.53 1.99
CA LYS A 2 16.59 6.42 1.65
C LYS A 2 15.32 5.58 1.44
N VAL A 3 14.16 6.07 1.85
CA VAL A 3 12.87 5.47 1.51
C VAL A 3 12.24 6.30 0.39
N ILE A 4 11.76 5.62 -0.66
CA ILE A 4 11.11 6.25 -1.81
C ILE A 4 9.78 5.57 -2.07
N ALA A 5 8.80 6.33 -2.57
CA ALA A 5 7.53 5.81 -3.08
C ALA A 5 7.29 6.43 -4.46
N ASP A 6 6.68 5.67 -5.35
CA ASP A 6 6.28 6.15 -6.67
C ASP A 6 4.97 6.94 -6.57
N GLU A 7 4.96 8.14 -7.15
CA GLU A 7 3.80 9.04 -7.11
C GLU A 7 2.61 8.48 -7.90
N GLY A 8 2.88 7.83 -9.05
CA GLY A 8 1.84 7.19 -9.85
C GLY A 8 1.14 6.07 -9.07
N ASN A 9 1.93 5.20 -8.43
CA ASN A 9 1.42 4.13 -7.58
C ASN A 9 0.62 4.66 -6.39
N LEU A 10 1.00 5.80 -5.80
CA LEU A 10 0.21 6.44 -4.74
C LEU A 10 -1.15 6.91 -5.24
N VAL A 11 -1.20 7.63 -6.37
CA VAL A 11 -2.45 8.16 -6.93
C VAL A 11 -3.39 7.03 -7.33
N GLU A 12 -2.88 5.99 -8.00
CA GLU A 12 -3.68 4.81 -8.39
C GLU A 12 -4.21 4.06 -7.16
N THR A 13 -3.36 3.88 -6.14
CA THR A 13 -3.76 3.23 -4.88
C THR A 13 -4.85 4.04 -4.19
N ALA A 14 -4.70 5.37 -4.12
CA ALA A 14 -5.69 6.24 -3.49
C ALA A 14 -7.05 6.15 -4.20
N ALA A 15 -7.06 6.14 -5.54
CA ALA A 15 -8.27 5.99 -6.32
C ALA A 15 -8.97 4.63 -6.07
N LEU A 16 -8.20 3.53 -6.02
CA LEU A 16 -8.72 2.20 -5.71
C LEU A 16 -9.22 2.10 -4.26
N ALA A 17 -8.46 2.62 -3.30
CA ALA A 17 -8.80 2.62 -1.89
C ALA A 17 -10.11 3.38 -1.63
N ARG A 18 -10.27 4.55 -2.28
CA ARG A 18 -11.53 5.29 -2.26
C ARG A 18 -12.70 4.46 -2.79
N ARG A 19 -12.50 3.71 -3.87
CA ARG A 19 -13.58 2.88 -4.45
C ARG A 19 -13.97 1.70 -3.56
N PHE A 20 -13.03 1.07 -2.87
CA PHE A 20 -13.28 -0.13 -2.07
C PHE A 20 -13.60 0.14 -0.60
N ALA A 21 -13.18 1.28 -0.06
CA ALA A 21 -13.27 1.59 1.37
C ALA A 21 -13.68 3.05 1.62
N HIS A 22 -14.50 3.62 0.73
CA HIS A 22 -14.95 5.03 0.79
C HIS A 22 -15.33 5.47 2.21
N ASP A 23 -16.29 4.76 2.82
CA ASP A 23 -16.86 5.17 4.12
C ASP A 23 -15.86 5.01 5.27
N GLU A 24 -14.95 4.04 5.18
CA GLU A 24 -13.88 3.88 6.15
C GLU A 24 -12.91 5.06 6.10
N PHE A 25 -12.52 5.49 4.89
CA PHE A 25 -11.65 6.64 4.67
C PHE A 25 -12.33 7.97 5.03
N ALA A 26 -13.58 8.19 4.61
CA ALA A 26 -14.33 9.39 4.97
C ALA A 26 -14.43 9.55 6.49
N ARG A 27 -14.74 8.45 7.20
CA ARG A 27 -14.83 8.42 8.66
C ARG A 27 -13.50 8.68 9.37
N ILE A 28 -12.40 8.06 8.93
CA ILE A 28 -11.10 8.22 9.63
C ILE A 28 -10.46 9.59 9.35
N ILE A 29 -10.68 10.15 8.17
CA ILE A 29 -10.23 11.49 7.79
C ILE A 29 -11.12 12.55 8.45
N GLY A 30 -12.39 12.22 8.69
CA GLY A 30 -13.35 13.11 9.35
C GLY A 30 -14.01 14.08 8.38
N VAL A 31 -14.30 13.64 7.15
CA VAL A 31 -14.93 14.45 6.09
C VAL A 31 -16.27 13.86 5.67
N GLU A 32 -17.21 14.73 5.30
CA GLU A 32 -18.53 14.31 4.78
C GLU A 32 -18.44 13.84 3.32
N VAL A 33 -17.58 14.47 2.52
CA VAL A 33 -17.34 14.15 1.12
C VAL A 33 -15.84 13.95 0.92
N LEU A 34 -15.47 12.78 0.41
CA LEU A 34 -14.07 12.39 0.25
C LEU A 34 -13.53 12.84 -1.12
N ALA A 35 -12.69 13.87 -1.13
CA ALA A 35 -12.03 14.34 -2.34
C ALA A 35 -10.93 13.37 -2.80
N ASP A 36 -10.56 13.44 -4.09
CA ASP A 36 -9.53 12.58 -4.70
C ASP A 36 -8.18 12.70 -3.97
N SER A 37 -7.83 13.91 -3.51
CA SER A 37 -6.58 14.18 -2.80
C SER A 37 -6.57 13.70 -1.36
N ASP A 38 -7.72 13.54 -0.71
CA ASP A 38 -7.79 13.28 0.73
C ASP A 38 -7.18 11.94 1.08
N VAL A 39 -7.48 10.90 0.30
CA VAL A 39 -6.92 9.57 0.49
C VAL A 39 -5.42 9.56 0.19
N ALA A 40 -4.98 10.24 -0.86
CA ALA A 40 -3.55 10.31 -1.21
C ALA A 40 -2.74 11.00 -0.10
N ASN A 41 -3.22 12.14 0.41
CA ASN A 41 -2.60 12.88 1.50
C ASN A 41 -2.58 12.06 2.79
N PHE A 42 -3.71 11.43 3.14
CA PHE A 42 -3.78 10.55 4.31
C PHE A 42 -2.78 9.39 4.23
N LEU A 43 -2.66 8.74 3.05
CA LEU A 43 -1.70 7.67 2.84
C LEU A 43 -0.26 8.18 2.93
N LEU A 44 0.04 9.34 2.36
CA LEU A 44 1.35 10.01 2.49
C LEU A 44 1.73 10.25 3.95
N ASP A 45 0.84 10.85 4.74
CA ASP A 45 1.07 11.11 6.16
C ASP A 45 1.29 9.82 6.94
N ARG A 46 0.51 8.77 6.64
CA ARG A 46 0.69 7.45 7.25
C ARG A 46 2.04 6.85 6.89
N LEU A 47 2.43 6.85 5.63
CA LEU A 47 3.71 6.31 5.18
C LEU A 47 4.90 7.05 5.80
N ALA A 48 4.81 8.38 5.94
CA ALA A 48 5.83 9.18 6.60
C ALA A 48 6.05 8.81 8.07
N SER A 49 4.99 8.33 8.75
CA SER A 49 5.06 7.85 10.13
C SER A 49 5.56 6.40 10.29
N MET A 50 5.63 5.63 9.20
CA MET A 50 5.99 4.22 9.22
C MET A 50 7.51 4.02 9.19
N ARG A 51 7.97 2.92 9.82
CA ARG A 51 9.37 2.49 9.75
C ARG A 51 9.48 1.30 8.81
N PHE A 52 10.21 1.47 7.72
CA PHE A 52 10.44 0.41 6.75
C PHE A 52 11.78 -0.26 7.01
N ALA A 53 11.75 -1.60 7.02
CA ALA A 53 12.94 -2.43 6.99
C ALA A 53 12.87 -3.30 5.73
N PRO A 54 13.98 -3.43 4.98
CA PRO A 54 14.05 -4.35 3.86
C PRO A 54 14.12 -5.76 4.44
N LEU A 55 12.98 -6.42 4.56
CA LEU A 55 12.90 -7.80 5.02
C LEU A 55 12.36 -8.63 3.87
N GLU A 56 13.27 -9.20 3.10
CA GLU A 56 13.00 -10.50 2.50
C GLU A 56 12.85 -11.47 3.66
N LYS A 57 11.67 -12.09 3.80
CA LYS A 57 11.57 -13.26 4.67
C LYS A 57 12.52 -14.31 4.11
N SER A 58 13.08 -15.16 4.96
CA SER A 58 14.02 -16.24 4.58
C SER A 58 13.48 -17.24 3.54
N ASN A 59 12.20 -17.13 3.16
CA ASN A 59 11.53 -17.88 2.10
C ASN A 59 11.29 -17.09 0.79
N GLY A 60 11.88 -15.89 0.64
CA GLY A 60 11.67 -15.01 -0.51
C GLY A 60 10.31 -14.29 -0.52
N ALA A 61 9.50 -14.40 0.53
CA ALA A 61 8.23 -13.69 0.61
C ALA A 61 8.46 -12.22 0.98
N LEU A 62 7.83 -11.32 0.22
CA LEU A 62 7.81 -9.89 0.50
C LEU A 62 7.11 -9.62 1.85
N THR A 63 7.70 -8.74 2.64
CA THR A 63 7.04 -8.23 3.84
C THR A 63 5.98 -7.22 3.42
N VAL A 64 4.73 -7.46 3.82
CA VAL A 64 3.62 -6.51 3.65
C VAL A 64 3.31 -5.86 5.00
N GLN A 65 3.11 -4.55 5.01
CA GLN A 65 2.69 -3.79 6.20
C GLN A 65 1.36 -3.11 5.91
N ARG A 66 0.36 -3.30 6.76
CA ARG A 66 -0.93 -2.62 6.58
C ARG A 66 -0.77 -1.12 6.87
N VAL A 67 -1.12 -0.28 5.89
CA VAL A 67 -1.11 1.18 6.05
C VAL A 67 -2.42 1.61 6.71
N HIS A 68 -3.54 1.27 6.09
CA HIS A 68 -4.89 1.49 6.60
C HIS A 68 -5.92 0.72 5.76
N ALA A 69 -7.07 0.33 6.33
CA ALA A 69 -8.18 -0.29 5.61
C ALA A 69 -7.70 -1.43 4.68
N CYS A 70 -7.94 -1.31 3.37
CA CYS A 70 -7.53 -2.24 2.32
C CYS A 70 -6.14 -1.95 1.72
N VAL A 71 -5.39 -0.96 2.23
CA VAL A 71 -4.10 -0.51 1.68
C VAL A 71 -2.92 -1.09 2.45
N TYR A 72 -1.96 -1.63 1.71
CA TYR A 72 -0.75 -2.27 2.21
C TYR A 72 0.49 -1.67 1.54
N ALA A 73 1.56 -1.53 2.31
CA ALA A 73 2.88 -1.11 1.87
C ALA A 73 3.81 -2.33 1.77
N MET A 74 4.57 -2.38 0.69
CA MET A 74 5.52 -3.41 0.34
C MET A 74 6.89 -2.76 0.20
N PRO A 75 7.71 -2.71 1.28
CA PRO A 75 9.09 -2.27 1.19
C PRO A 75 9.94 -3.28 0.40
N ILE A 76 10.62 -2.80 -0.62
CA ILE A 76 11.51 -3.56 -1.49
C ILE A 76 12.90 -2.92 -1.40
N ALA A 77 13.93 -3.71 -1.10
CA ALA A 77 15.30 -3.23 -1.18
C ALA A 77 15.65 -3.01 -2.66
N VAL A 78 16.07 -1.80 -3.00
CA VAL A 78 16.51 -1.44 -4.35
C VAL A 78 17.85 -0.74 -4.29
N ARG A 79 18.67 -0.94 -5.33
CA ARG A 79 19.93 -0.24 -5.50
C ARG A 79 19.70 0.93 -6.45
N GLN A 80 19.94 2.16 -5.99
CA GLN A 80 19.82 3.37 -6.80
C GLN A 80 21.15 4.11 -6.86
N GLY A 81 21.75 4.18 -8.05
CA GLY A 81 23.08 4.75 -8.23
C GLY A 81 24.10 4.08 -7.32
N ASP A 82 24.80 4.88 -6.51
CA ASP A 82 25.84 4.41 -5.58
C ASP A 82 25.31 3.99 -4.19
N GLY A 83 23.99 3.96 -3.97
CA GLY A 83 23.41 3.70 -2.64
C GLY A 83 22.24 2.71 -2.62
N ASP A 84 22.03 2.13 -1.43
CA ASP A 84 20.84 1.31 -1.15
C ASP A 84 19.66 2.18 -0.70
N ALA A 85 18.49 1.88 -1.25
CA ALA A 85 17.22 2.50 -0.93
C ALA A 85 16.14 1.44 -0.67
N ILE A 86 15.05 1.86 -0.03
CA ILE A 86 13.82 1.08 0.08
C ILE A 86 12.78 1.74 -0.82
N GLU A 87 12.34 1.03 -1.85
CA GLU A 87 11.15 1.39 -2.60
C GLU A 87 9.91 0.84 -1.91
N VAL A 88 8.97 1.70 -1.56
CA VAL A 88 7.70 1.31 -0.95
C VAL A 88 6.64 1.31 -2.04
N ARG A 89 6.17 0.11 -2.38
CA ARG A 89 5.03 -0.07 -3.27
C ARG A 89 3.76 -0.24 -2.47
N LEU A 90 2.70 0.44 -2.88
CA LEU A 90 1.38 0.30 -2.32
C LEU A 90 0.55 -0.69 -3.13
N ALA A 91 -0.25 -1.47 -2.42
CA ALA A 91 -1.24 -2.36 -2.99
C ALA A 91 -2.58 -2.19 -2.26
N VAL A 92 -3.66 -2.28 -3.03
CA VAL A 92 -5.01 -2.41 -2.48
C VAL A 92 -5.40 -3.89 -2.50
N VAL A 93 -5.66 -4.44 -1.33
CA VAL A 93 -6.23 -5.77 -1.13
C VAL A 93 -7.62 -5.56 -0.51
N PRO A 94 -8.69 -5.57 -1.32
CA PRO A 94 -10.05 -5.44 -0.82
C PRO A 94 -10.29 -6.55 0.21
N GLN A 95 -10.82 -6.20 1.38
CA GLN A 95 -11.33 -7.24 2.27
C GLN A 95 -12.56 -7.84 1.60
N VAL A 96 -12.44 -9.09 1.15
CA VAL A 96 -13.61 -9.89 0.80
C VAL A 96 -14.38 -10.06 2.11
N GLN A 97 -15.46 -9.29 2.28
CA GLN A 97 -16.40 -9.52 3.36
C GLN A 97 -16.90 -10.97 3.21
N HIS A 98 -16.40 -11.85 4.07
CA HIS A 98 -16.75 -13.27 4.17
C HIS A 98 -16.46 -14.13 2.92
N GLY A 99 -15.21 -14.56 2.80
CA GLY A 99 -14.87 -15.71 1.95
C GLY A 99 -13.43 -16.11 2.18
N LEU A 100 -13.20 -17.40 2.47
CA LEU A 100 -11.88 -18.03 2.49
C LEU A 100 -10.98 -17.45 1.39
N ALA A 101 -9.72 -17.17 1.71
CA ALA A 101 -8.73 -16.74 0.72
C ALA A 101 -8.67 -17.75 -0.43
N THR A 102 -9.39 -17.47 -1.53
CA THR A 102 -9.38 -18.32 -2.72
C THR A 102 -8.05 -18.10 -3.41
N GLN A 103 -7.09 -19.01 -3.21
CA GLN A 103 -5.88 -19.04 -3.98
C GLN A 103 -6.23 -19.44 -5.42
N LEU A 104 -6.04 -18.52 -6.37
CA LEU A 104 -6.16 -18.82 -7.79
C LEU A 104 -4.80 -19.31 -8.31
N VAL A 105 -4.72 -20.57 -8.73
CA VAL A 105 -3.54 -21.10 -9.42
C VAL A 105 -3.66 -20.74 -10.90
N ILE A 106 -2.78 -19.85 -11.37
CA ILE A 106 -2.68 -19.48 -12.78
C ILE A 106 -1.58 -20.33 -13.41
N THR A 107 -1.96 -21.38 -14.15
CA THR A 107 -1.05 -22.13 -15.03
C THR A 107 -1.13 -21.54 -16.44
N LYS A 108 -0.01 -20.96 -16.91
CA LYS A 108 0.14 -20.61 -18.34
C LYS A 108 0.53 -21.88 -19.11
N ARG A 109 -0.17 -22.14 -20.22
CA ARG A 109 0.27 -23.09 -21.25
C ARG A 109 1.21 -22.38 -22.23
#